data_AF-A0A0F6W606-F1
#
_entry.id   AF-A0A0F6W606-F1
#
_cell.length_a   1.000
_cell.length_b   1.000
_cell.length_c   1.000
_cell.angle_alpha   90.00
_cell.angle_beta   90.00
_cell.angle_gamma   90.00
#
_symmetry.space_group_name_H-M   'P 1'
#
loop_
_entity.id
_entity.type
_entity.pdbx_description
1 polymer ?
#
loop_
_entity_poly.entity_id
_entity_poly.type
_entity_poly.pdbx_seq_one_letter_code
_entity_poly.pdbx_strand_id
1 'polypeptide(L)'
;MLAVLGCDVVQPGTHRVVVRATRDGAPISGVAITEGGLLIGETGEDGALRLDAERPEGATLELVARCPDDLRARPDHLRGRVRAWSRRDAEGRVSTPPLEFEVRCERRVRDVVVVVDAGRPDLDVQVDGHVVARTDVAGLAHVAIEQPPGQRFVVRIDTSAHPDLAPPNPEQRFTVGAEDEVFYWSRPFEADREESVASAEPSRRRRGRRGGGGIERLR
;
A
#
# COMPACT_ATOMS: atom_id res chain seq x y z
N MET A 1 19.70 0.06 -66.66
CA MET A 1 18.26 -0.18 -66.43
C MET A 1 18.02 -0.01 -64.93
N LEU A 2 17.66 1.20 -64.50
CA LEU A 2 17.36 1.51 -63.10
C LEU A 2 15.90 1.11 -62.82
N ALA A 3 15.69 0.19 -61.88
CA ALA A 3 14.37 -0.12 -61.35
C ALA A 3 13.95 1.01 -60.39
N VAL A 4 12.88 1.73 -60.73
CA VAL A 4 12.21 2.66 -59.83
C VAL A 4 11.35 1.82 -58.89
N LEU A 5 11.79 1.70 -57.63
CA LEU A 5 10.95 1.19 -56.55
C LEU A 5 9.84 2.23 -56.31
N GLY A 6 8.62 1.89 -56.71
CA GLY A 6 7.44 2.68 -56.40
C GLY A 6 7.27 2.78 -54.89
N CYS A 7 7.35 4.00 -54.36
CA CYS A 7 6.87 4.28 -53.02
C CYS A 7 5.34 4.27 -53.09
N ASP A 8 4.72 3.16 -52.68
CA ASP A 8 3.29 3.14 -52.40
C ASP A 8 3.01 4.18 -51.31
N VAL A 9 2.34 5.27 -51.69
CA VAL A 9 1.93 6.33 -50.77
C VAL A 9 0.83 5.74 -49.89
N VAL A 10 1.18 5.39 -48.66
CA VAL A 10 0.22 4.93 -47.65
C VAL A 10 -0.75 6.08 -47.39
N GLN A 11 -2.00 5.94 -47.85
CA GLN A 11 -3.02 6.97 -47.62
C GLN A 11 -3.46 6.94 -46.14
N PRO A 12 -3.58 8.12 -45.48
CA PRO A 12 -4.12 8.18 -44.13
C PRO A 12 -5.60 7.75 -44.15
N GLY A 13 -5.94 6.80 -43.28
CA GLY A 13 -7.33 6.42 -43.02
C GLY A 13 -7.85 7.12 -41.77
N THR A 14 -9.16 7.36 -41.71
CA THR A 14 -9.83 7.76 -40.46
C THR A 14 -10.19 6.50 -39.68
N HIS A 15 -9.69 6.38 -38.46
CA HIS A 15 -9.91 5.23 -37.60
C HIS A 15 -10.60 5.65 -36.31
N ARG A 16 -11.72 4.99 -35.99
CA ARG A 16 -12.43 5.24 -34.74
C ARG A 16 -11.66 4.63 -33.57
N VAL A 17 -11.41 5.44 -32.54
CA VAL A 17 -10.79 5.04 -31.29
C VAL A 17 -11.77 5.30 -30.16
N VAL A 18 -11.89 4.34 -29.25
CA VAL A 18 -12.75 4.44 -28.07
C VAL A 18 -11.91 4.16 -26.83
N VAL A 19 -11.87 5.10 -25.91
CA VAL A 19 -11.26 4.90 -24.59
C VAL A 19 -12.38 4.80 -23.56
N ARG A 20 -12.44 3.70 -22.82
CA ARG A 20 -13.40 3.48 -21.73
C ARG A 20 -12.69 3.59 -20.40
N ALA A 21 -13.23 4.39 -19.49
CA ALA A 21 -12.73 4.53 -18.14
C ALA A 21 -13.75 4.07 -17.11
N THR A 22 -13.28 3.34 -16.10
CA THR A 22 -14.11 2.85 -15.00
C THR A 22 -13.47 3.10 -13.63
N ARG A 23 -14.29 3.19 -12.59
CA ARG A 23 -13.91 3.15 -11.17
C ARG A 23 -14.83 2.14 -10.48
N ASP A 24 -14.25 1.14 -9.82
CA ASP A 24 -15.00 0.06 -9.15
C ASP A 24 -16.06 -0.61 -10.04
N GLY A 25 -15.74 -0.75 -11.34
CA GLY A 25 -16.62 -1.32 -12.35
C GLY A 25 -17.68 -0.36 -12.92
N ALA A 26 -17.84 0.84 -12.36
CA ALA A 26 -18.76 1.87 -12.87
C ALA A 26 -18.06 2.83 -13.84
N PRO A 27 -18.74 3.35 -14.88
CA PRO A 27 -18.17 4.35 -15.78
C PRO A 27 -17.84 5.66 -15.05
N ILE A 28 -16.76 6.33 -15.46
CA ILE A 28 -16.35 7.62 -14.87
C ILE A 28 -16.01 8.66 -15.96
N SER A 29 -16.55 9.86 -15.78
CA SER A 29 -16.29 11.04 -16.64
C SER A 29 -15.05 11.81 -16.21
N GLY A 30 -14.54 12.67 -17.10
CA GLY A 30 -13.44 13.60 -16.79
C GLY A 30 -12.06 12.95 -16.78
N VAL A 31 -11.90 11.74 -17.33
CA VAL A 31 -10.58 11.14 -17.53
C VAL A 31 -9.93 11.77 -18.75
N ALA A 32 -8.90 12.57 -18.53
CA ALA A 32 -8.17 13.27 -19.57
C ALA A 32 -7.28 12.32 -20.36
N ILE A 33 -7.47 12.30 -21.68
CA ILE A 33 -6.67 11.52 -22.62
C ILE A 33 -5.77 12.46 -23.41
N THR A 34 -4.48 12.20 -23.37
CA THR A 34 -3.46 13.01 -24.03
C THR A 34 -2.64 12.19 -25.03
N GLU A 35 -2.16 12.82 -26.10
CA GLU A 35 -1.21 12.23 -27.06
C GLU A 35 -0.03 13.20 -27.21
N GLY A 36 1.20 12.73 -26.99
CA GLY A 36 2.38 13.61 -27.01
C GLY A 36 2.29 14.77 -25.99
N GLY A 37 1.51 14.61 -24.91
CA GLY A 37 1.27 15.64 -23.91
C GLY A 37 0.15 16.64 -24.26
N LEU A 38 -0.41 16.60 -25.47
CA LEU A 38 -1.55 17.43 -25.87
C LEU A 38 -2.86 16.76 -25.45
N LEU A 39 -3.77 17.52 -24.83
CA LEU A 39 -5.11 17.05 -24.50
C LEU A 39 -5.92 16.81 -25.76
N ILE A 40 -6.37 15.56 -25.95
CA ILE A 40 -7.21 15.14 -27.08
C ILE A 40 -8.69 15.18 -26.69
N GLY A 41 -9.00 14.87 -25.44
CA GLY A 41 -10.35 14.92 -24.91
C GLY A 41 -10.47 14.29 -23.54
N GLU A 42 -11.70 14.22 -23.04
CA GLU A 42 -12.05 13.65 -21.74
C GLU A 42 -13.19 12.65 -21.89
N THR A 43 -13.25 11.64 -21.01
CA THR A 43 -14.39 10.72 -20.99
C THR A 43 -15.68 11.42 -20.60
N GLY A 44 -16.77 11.09 -21.28
CA GLY A 44 -18.10 11.61 -20.97
C GLY A 44 -18.77 10.89 -19.79
N GLU A 45 -20.05 11.19 -19.54
CA GLU A 45 -20.85 10.56 -18.46
C GLU A 45 -21.01 9.05 -18.62
N ASP A 46 -20.94 8.53 -19.85
CA ASP A 46 -20.95 7.09 -20.14
C ASP A 46 -19.59 6.42 -19.91
N GLY A 47 -18.61 7.17 -19.39
CA GLY A 47 -17.25 6.72 -19.15
C GLY A 47 -16.46 6.49 -20.44
N ALA A 48 -16.92 6.98 -21.59
CA ALA A 48 -16.25 6.79 -22.86
C ALA A 48 -15.82 8.10 -23.51
N LEU A 49 -14.61 8.11 -24.08
CA LEU A 49 -14.15 9.08 -25.06
C LEU A 49 -14.14 8.40 -26.43
N ARG A 50 -14.78 9.02 -27.42
CA ARG A 50 -14.79 8.54 -28.82
C ARG A 50 -14.12 9.60 -29.67
N LEU A 51 -13.07 9.20 -30.40
CA LEU A 51 -12.31 10.10 -31.25
C LEU A 51 -12.00 9.42 -32.59
N ASP A 52 -11.90 10.22 -33.64
CA ASP A 52 -11.47 9.78 -34.95
C ASP A 52 -10.00 10.15 -35.14
N ALA A 53 -9.15 9.14 -35.37
CA ALA A 53 -7.72 9.30 -35.55
C ALA A 53 -7.37 9.17 -37.03
N GLU A 54 -6.83 10.24 -37.61
CA GLU A 54 -6.30 10.23 -38.98
C GLU A 54 -4.88 9.68 -38.99
N ARG A 55 -4.73 8.39 -39.25
CA ARG A 55 -3.45 7.69 -39.19
C ARG A 55 -3.37 6.65 -40.32
N PRO A 56 -2.16 6.38 -40.84
CA PRO A 56 -1.98 5.29 -41.78
C PRO A 56 -2.18 3.94 -41.08
N GLU A 57 -2.59 2.93 -41.84
CA GLU A 57 -2.63 1.56 -41.33
C GLU A 57 -1.27 1.12 -40.80
N GLY A 58 -1.26 0.42 -39.68
CA GLY A 58 -0.04 -0.03 -39.01
C GLY A 58 0.61 1.02 -38.12
N ALA A 59 0.15 2.28 -38.13
CA ALA A 59 0.59 3.30 -37.20
C ALA A 59 0.37 2.86 -35.75
N THR A 60 1.27 3.28 -34.86
CA THR A 60 1.11 3.08 -33.41
C THR A 60 0.47 4.32 -32.82
N LEU A 61 -0.59 4.12 -32.05
CA LEU A 61 -1.23 5.15 -31.24
C LEU A 61 -0.73 5.01 -29.81
N GLU A 62 -0.26 6.12 -29.23
CA GLU A 62 0.27 6.17 -27.87
C GLU A 62 -0.46 7.26 -27.10
N LEU A 63 -1.42 6.85 -26.27
CA LEU A 63 -2.22 7.76 -25.46
C LEU A 63 -1.80 7.65 -23.99
N VAL A 64 -1.96 8.73 -23.25
CA VAL A 64 -1.78 8.76 -21.79
C VAL A 64 -3.09 9.19 -21.15
N ALA A 65 -3.60 8.36 -20.25
CA ALA A 65 -4.80 8.59 -19.48
C ALA A 65 -4.47 9.18 -18.10
N ARG A 66 -5.22 10.20 -17.70
CA ARG A 66 -5.13 10.83 -16.37
C ARG A 66 -6.52 10.87 -15.76
N CYS A 67 -6.72 10.11 -14.69
CA CYS A 67 -7.96 10.15 -13.93
C CYS A 67 -8.08 11.48 -13.16
N PRO A 68 -9.30 11.96 -12.91
CA PRO A 68 -9.55 13.12 -12.06
C PRO A 68 -9.19 12.83 -10.59
N ASP A 69 -9.13 13.90 -9.78
CA ASP A 69 -8.94 13.86 -8.33
C ASP A 69 -7.67 13.10 -7.87
N ASP A 70 -7.76 12.44 -6.72
CA ASP A 70 -6.73 11.59 -6.11
C ASP A 70 -6.68 10.18 -6.71
N LEU A 71 -7.25 9.98 -7.89
CA LEU A 71 -7.26 8.70 -8.58
C LEU A 71 -6.00 8.53 -9.45
N ARG A 72 -5.66 7.28 -9.71
CA ARG A 72 -4.58 6.84 -10.58
C ARG A 72 -5.14 5.96 -11.69
N ALA A 73 -4.74 6.26 -12.93
CA ALA A 73 -5.06 5.44 -14.08
C ALA A 73 -4.23 4.14 -14.10
N ARG A 74 -4.88 3.02 -14.44
CA ARG A 74 -4.27 1.72 -14.70
C ARG A 74 -4.93 1.01 -15.90
N PRO A 75 -4.18 0.75 -16.98
CA PRO A 75 -2.90 1.38 -17.31
C PRO A 75 -3.08 2.89 -17.53
N ASP A 76 -2.03 3.66 -17.27
CA ASP A 76 -1.94 5.09 -17.60
C ASP A 76 -1.39 5.33 -19.01
N HIS A 77 -0.63 4.38 -19.56
CA HIS A 77 -0.17 4.38 -20.96
C HIS A 77 -0.97 3.38 -21.80
N LEU A 78 -1.64 3.87 -22.84
CA LEU A 78 -2.46 3.10 -23.75
C LEU A 78 -1.74 3.02 -25.10
N ARG A 79 -1.42 1.80 -25.54
CA ARG A 79 -0.70 1.58 -26.79
C ARG A 79 -1.44 0.60 -27.68
N GLY A 80 -1.79 1.03 -28.87
CA GLY A 80 -2.50 0.22 -29.84
C GLY A 80 -1.95 0.42 -31.25
N ARG A 81 -2.13 -0.58 -32.11
CA ARG A 81 -1.80 -0.46 -33.53
C ARG A 81 -3.08 -0.24 -34.33
N VAL A 82 -3.07 0.79 -35.16
CA VAL A 82 -4.13 1.05 -36.13
C VAL A 82 -4.18 -0.10 -37.13
N ARG A 83 -5.37 -0.68 -37.33
CA ARG A 83 -5.59 -1.78 -38.28
C ARG A 83 -6.82 -1.46 -39.10
N ALA A 84 -6.70 -1.54 -40.43
CA ALA A 84 -7.82 -1.36 -41.34
C ALA A 84 -8.41 -2.74 -41.66
N TRP A 85 -9.07 -3.36 -40.67
CA TRP A 85 -9.79 -4.60 -40.92
C TRP A 85 -11.29 -4.35 -40.86
N SER A 86 -11.99 -4.84 -41.88
CA SER A 86 -13.43 -4.71 -41.98
C SER A 86 -14.09 -6.01 -41.56
N ARG A 87 -15.13 -5.94 -40.73
CA ARG A 87 -16.00 -7.05 -40.38
C ARG A 87 -17.32 -6.91 -41.10
N ARG A 88 -17.83 -8.03 -41.63
CA ARG A 88 -19.19 -8.11 -42.15
C ARG A 88 -20.11 -8.68 -41.05
N ASP A 89 -21.23 -8.03 -40.77
CA ASP A 89 -22.25 -8.56 -39.84
C ASP A 89 -23.15 -9.61 -40.52
N ALA A 90 -24.11 -10.17 -39.77
CA ALA A 90 -25.03 -11.20 -40.27
C ALA A 90 -25.93 -10.66 -41.40
N GLU A 91 -26.19 -9.35 -41.42
CA GLU A 91 -26.97 -8.65 -42.44
C GLU A 91 -26.12 -8.22 -43.65
N GLY A 92 -24.83 -8.58 -43.67
CA GLY A 92 -23.94 -8.27 -44.78
C GLY A 92 -23.35 -6.86 -44.77
N ARG A 93 -23.59 -6.05 -43.73
CA ARG A 93 -23.02 -4.70 -43.61
C ARG A 93 -21.56 -4.77 -43.20
N VAL A 94 -20.73 -3.99 -43.89
CA VAL A 94 -19.30 -3.89 -43.62
C VAL A 94 -19.09 -2.77 -42.60
N SER A 95 -18.44 -3.09 -41.49
CA SER A 95 -18.07 -2.14 -40.44
C SER A 95 -16.61 -2.31 -40.05
N THR A 96 -15.92 -1.21 -39.74
CA THR A 96 -14.59 -1.24 -39.17
C THR A 96 -14.76 -1.10 -37.65
N PRO A 97 -14.47 -2.13 -36.85
CA PRO A 97 -14.59 -2.03 -35.41
C PRO A 97 -13.60 -0.98 -34.88
N PRO A 98 -13.98 -0.25 -33.82
CA PRO A 98 -13.09 0.75 -33.24
C PRO A 98 -11.86 0.09 -32.60
N LEU A 99 -10.77 0.84 -32.51
CA LEU A 99 -9.67 0.52 -31.62
C LEU A 99 -10.09 0.89 -30.19
N GLU A 100 -10.27 -0.12 -29.34
CA GLU A 100 -10.75 0.08 -27.98
C GLU A 100 -9.61 0.01 -26.96
N PHE A 101 -9.65 0.92 -25.98
CA PHE A 101 -8.78 0.93 -24.81
C PHE A 101 -9.61 0.97 -23.54
N GLU A 102 -9.10 0.35 -22.49
CA GLU A 102 -9.71 0.37 -21.16
C GLU A 102 -8.74 0.95 -20.14
N VAL A 103 -9.26 1.83 -19.29
CA VAL A 103 -8.56 2.46 -18.17
C VAL A 103 -9.38 2.23 -16.91
N ARG A 104 -8.71 1.81 -15.84
CA ARG A 104 -9.29 1.78 -14.50
C ARG A 104 -8.72 2.92 -13.68
N CYS A 105 -9.59 3.69 -13.04
CA CYS A 105 -9.23 4.74 -12.10
C CYS A 105 -9.35 4.19 -10.68
N GLU A 106 -8.23 4.02 -10.01
CA GLU A 106 -8.11 3.47 -8.66
C GLU A 106 -7.66 4.57 -7.67
N ARG A 107 -8.04 4.50 -6.40
CA ARG A 107 -7.53 5.44 -5.38
C ARG A 107 -6.00 5.34 -5.26
N ARG A 108 -5.31 6.47 -5.11
CA ARG A 108 -3.85 6.51 -4.88
C ARG A 108 -3.45 6.02 -3.49
N VAL A 109 -4.35 6.19 -2.52
CA VAL A 109 -4.16 5.83 -1.12
C VAL A 109 -5.25 4.87 -0.68
N ARG A 110 -4.94 4.06 0.33
CA ARG A 110 -5.85 3.17 1.03
C ARG A 110 -5.99 3.62 2.47
N ASP A 111 -7.20 3.44 2.98
CA ASP A 111 -7.48 3.64 4.39
C ASP A 111 -6.97 2.42 5.16
N VAL A 112 -6.06 2.68 6.09
CA VAL A 112 -5.45 1.65 6.92
C VAL A 112 -5.76 1.96 8.36
N VAL A 113 -6.38 1.00 9.06
CA VAL A 113 -6.58 1.10 10.50
C VAL A 113 -5.53 0.26 11.19
N VAL A 114 -4.75 0.88 12.07
CA VAL A 114 -3.80 0.17 12.93
C VAL A 114 -4.39 0.10 14.32
N VAL A 115 -4.53 -1.11 14.84
CA VAL A 115 -4.91 -1.39 16.23
C VAL A 115 -3.70 -1.94 16.96
N VAL A 116 -3.28 -1.25 18.00
CA VAL A 116 -2.18 -1.64 18.88
C VAL A 116 -2.73 -2.05 20.22
N ASP A 117 -2.36 -3.24 20.67
CA ASP A 117 -2.60 -3.75 22.00
C ASP A 117 -1.28 -3.87 22.76
N ALA A 118 -1.02 -2.90 23.62
CA ALA A 118 0.18 -2.86 24.46
C ALA A 118 -0.06 -3.48 25.85
N GLY A 119 -1.32 -3.71 26.24
CA GLY A 119 -1.69 -4.08 27.61
C GLY A 119 -1.28 -3.06 28.69
N ARG A 120 -0.84 -1.85 28.30
CA ARG A 120 -0.38 -0.77 29.19
C ARG A 120 -0.88 0.58 28.71
N PRO A 121 -1.42 1.42 29.62
CA PRO A 121 -1.96 2.72 29.26
C PRO A 121 -0.87 3.78 29.08
N ASP A 122 -1.24 4.91 28.47
CA ASP A 122 -0.43 6.14 28.35
C ASP A 122 0.89 5.97 27.58
N LEU A 123 0.94 5.01 26.66
CA LEU A 123 2.09 4.83 25.75
C LEU A 123 1.81 5.50 24.41
N ASP A 124 2.75 6.31 23.94
CA ASP A 124 2.66 6.94 22.63
C ASP A 124 2.87 5.90 21.53
N VAL A 125 1.93 5.85 20.59
CA VAL A 125 2.01 5.02 19.39
C VAL A 125 2.41 5.90 18.22
N GLN A 126 3.46 5.49 17.54
CA GLN A 126 4.05 6.23 16.43
C GLN A 126 3.94 5.45 15.13
N VAL A 127 3.73 6.18 14.03
CA VAL A 127 3.83 5.67 12.67
C VAL A 127 4.91 6.46 11.95
N ASP A 128 5.91 5.75 11.43
CA ASP A 128 7.08 6.34 10.75
C ASP A 128 7.72 7.49 11.56
N GLY A 129 7.81 7.30 12.88
CA GLY A 129 8.43 8.24 13.82
C GLY A 129 7.54 9.40 14.31
N HIS A 130 6.30 9.51 13.83
CA HIS A 130 5.35 10.55 14.26
C HIS A 130 4.35 9.97 15.26
N VAL A 131 4.11 10.65 16.39
CA VAL A 131 3.07 10.24 17.34
C VAL A 131 1.70 10.46 16.69
N VAL A 132 0.94 9.38 16.57
CA VAL A 132 -0.38 9.39 15.91
C VAL A 132 -1.51 8.98 16.85
N ALA A 133 -1.21 8.26 17.93
CA ALA A 133 -2.16 7.86 18.94
C ALA A 133 -1.45 7.65 20.28
N ARG A 134 -2.25 7.43 21.33
CA ARG A 134 -1.78 7.05 22.65
C ARG A 134 -2.67 5.95 23.19
N THR A 135 -2.08 4.98 23.89
CA THR A 135 -2.86 3.87 24.47
C THR A 135 -3.78 4.35 25.59
N ASP A 136 -4.99 3.83 25.59
CA ASP A 136 -6.03 4.13 26.57
C ASP A 136 -5.84 3.33 27.87
N VAL A 137 -6.81 3.44 28.78
CA VAL A 137 -6.80 2.74 30.07
C VAL A 137 -6.75 1.20 29.97
N ALA A 138 -7.17 0.63 28.86
CA ALA A 138 -7.09 -0.81 28.58
C ALA A 138 -5.75 -1.19 27.93
N GLY A 139 -4.91 -0.21 27.57
CA GLY A 139 -3.67 -0.41 26.85
C GLY A 139 -3.86 -0.56 25.34
N LEU A 140 -5.00 -0.10 24.81
CA LEU A 140 -5.32 -0.15 23.39
C LEU A 140 -5.13 1.22 22.75
N ALA A 141 -4.62 1.26 21.52
CA ALA A 141 -4.66 2.43 20.65
C ALA A 141 -5.18 2.00 19.28
N HIS A 142 -5.96 2.86 18.62
CA HIS A 142 -6.31 2.68 17.22
C HIS A 142 -6.18 3.99 16.46
N VAL A 143 -5.76 3.91 15.21
CA VAL A 143 -5.60 5.06 14.33
C VAL A 143 -5.90 4.69 12.89
N ALA A 144 -6.56 5.59 12.17
CA ALA A 144 -6.72 5.50 10.72
C ALA A 144 -5.65 6.38 10.05
N ILE A 145 -4.95 5.82 9.07
CA ILE A 145 -3.94 6.51 8.26
C ILE A 145 -4.20 6.22 6.78
N GLU A 146 -3.84 7.16 5.91
CA GLU A 146 -3.89 6.98 4.46
C GLU A 146 -2.50 6.63 3.93
N GLN A 147 -2.38 5.52 3.19
CA GLN A 147 -1.10 5.06 2.68
C GLN A 147 -1.23 4.49 1.25
N PRO A 148 -0.25 4.68 0.35
CA PRO A 148 -0.29 4.07 -0.97
C PRO A 148 -0.24 2.54 -0.93
N PRO A 149 -0.91 1.83 -1.86
CA PRO A 149 -0.74 0.39 -2.01
C PRO A 149 0.73 -0.02 -2.20
N GLY A 150 1.17 -1.06 -1.48
CA GLY A 150 2.54 -1.56 -1.50
C GLY A 150 3.53 -0.72 -0.67
N GLN A 151 3.11 0.42 -0.12
CA GLN A 151 3.92 1.20 0.81
C GLN A 151 4.18 0.40 2.08
N ARG A 152 5.40 0.51 2.61
CA ARG A 152 5.76 -0.01 3.92
C ARG A 152 5.76 1.13 4.93
N PHE A 153 5.28 0.85 6.12
CA PHE A 153 5.32 1.76 7.26
C PHE A 153 5.71 1.00 8.53
N VAL A 154 6.23 1.73 9.51
CA VAL A 154 6.66 1.19 10.80
C VAL A 154 5.75 1.73 11.89
N VAL A 155 5.19 0.82 12.69
CA VAL A 155 4.47 1.16 13.92
C VAL A 155 5.42 0.93 15.08
N ARG A 156 5.52 1.91 15.98
CA ARG A 156 6.36 1.87 17.18
C ARG A 156 5.53 2.21 18.40
N ILE A 157 5.79 1.50 19.51
CA ILE A 157 5.29 1.90 20.83
C ILE A 157 6.46 2.57 21.55
N ASP A 158 6.33 3.86 21.86
CA ASP A 158 7.37 4.61 22.56
C ASP A 158 7.29 4.31 24.06
N THR A 159 8.35 3.71 24.60
CA THR A 159 8.47 3.38 26.01
C THR A 159 9.55 4.22 26.71
N SER A 160 10.02 5.31 26.08
CA SER A 160 11.08 6.16 26.65
C SER A 160 10.71 6.80 27.99
N ALA A 161 9.43 7.07 28.22
CA ALA A 161 8.90 7.55 29.49
C ALA A 161 8.74 6.45 30.57
N HIS A 162 8.91 5.18 30.18
CA HIS A 162 8.68 4.00 31.01
C HIS A 162 9.85 3.02 30.91
N PRO A 163 11.00 3.34 31.54
CA PRO A 163 12.23 2.55 31.42
C PRO A 163 12.14 1.14 32.05
N ASP A 164 11.10 0.87 32.83
CA ASP A 164 10.79 -0.43 33.45
C ASP A 164 10.09 -1.42 32.48
N LEU A 165 9.70 -0.96 31.28
CA LEU A 165 9.02 -1.80 30.29
C LEU A 165 10.02 -2.49 29.36
N ALA A 166 9.88 -3.81 29.23
CA ALA A 166 10.62 -4.61 28.28
C ALA A 166 9.70 -5.25 27.21
N PRO A 167 10.09 -5.27 25.92
CA PRO A 167 11.32 -4.68 25.36
C PRO A 167 11.21 -3.15 25.22
N PRO A 168 12.33 -2.41 25.19
CA PRO A 168 12.30 -0.97 24.96
C PRO A 168 11.95 -0.64 23.50
N ASN A 169 11.02 0.30 23.30
CA ASN A 169 10.61 0.84 22.00
C ASN A 169 10.39 -0.23 20.91
N PRO A 170 9.50 -1.22 21.11
CA PRO A 170 9.25 -2.24 20.10
C PRO A 170 8.71 -1.61 18.82
N GLU A 171 9.03 -2.24 17.70
CA GLU A 171 8.61 -1.80 16.36
C GLU A 171 8.09 -2.99 15.55
N GLN A 172 7.07 -2.74 14.73
CA GLN A 172 6.52 -3.70 13.77
C GLN A 172 6.38 -3.03 12.41
N ARG A 173 6.79 -3.74 11.35
CA ARG A 173 6.66 -3.28 9.97
C ARG A 173 5.43 -3.88 9.33
N PHE A 174 4.70 -3.07 8.59
CA PHE A 174 3.54 -3.48 7.79
C PHE A 174 3.74 -3.09 6.32
N THR A 175 2.97 -3.73 5.43
CA THR A 175 2.90 -3.39 4.00
C THR A 175 1.44 -3.29 3.63
N VAL A 176 1.05 -2.17 3.02
CA VAL A 176 -0.34 -1.91 2.65
C VAL A 176 -0.74 -2.75 1.44
N GLY A 177 -1.88 -3.42 1.55
CA GLY A 177 -2.48 -4.18 0.46
C GLY A 177 -2.99 -3.32 -0.71
N ALA A 178 -3.68 -3.98 -1.64
CA ALA A 178 -4.37 -3.30 -2.74
C ALA A 178 -5.73 -2.73 -2.32
N GLU A 179 -6.22 -3.10 -1.13
CA GLU A 179 -7.51 -2.73 -0.56
C GLU A 179 -7.32 -2.03 0.80
N ASP A 180 -8.38 -1.45 1.33
CA ASP A 180 -8.39 -0.92 2.69
C ASP A 180 -8.27 -2.08 3.69
N GLU A 181 -7.48 -1.90 4.75
CA GLU A 181 -7.07 -3.02 5.62
C GLU A 181 -6.94 -2.61 7.09
N VAL A 182 -7.13 -3.59 7.98
CA VAL A 182 -6.93 -3.42 9.42
C VAL A 182 -5.73 -4.26 9.85
N PHE A 183 -4.71 -3.61 10.41
CA PHE A 183 -3.58 -4.27 11.05
C PHE A 183 -3.79 -4.34 12.54
N TYR A 184 -3.67 -5.54 13.10
CA TYR A 184 -3.66 -5.75 14.54
C TYR A 184 -2.25 -6.12 15.01
N TRP A 185 -1.77 -5.41 16.02
CA TRP A 185 -0.48 -5.68 16.63
C TRP A 185 -0.62 -5.76 18.16
N SER A 186 -0.44 -6.96 18.70
CA SER A 186 -0.33 -7.15 20.15
C SER A 186 1.13 -7.28 20.56
N ARG A 187 1.54 -6.45 21.50
CA ARG A 187 2.86 -6.50 22.13
C ARG A 187 2.70 -6.27 23.64
N PRO A 188 2.47 -7.33 24.43
CA PRO A 188 2.47 -7.22 25.87
C PRO A 188 3.88 -6.88 26.37
N PHE A 189 3.95 -6.05 27.42
CA PHE A 189 5.18 -5.75 28.13
C PHE A 189 5.25 -6.54 29.44
N GLU A 190 6.42 -7.11 29.72
CA GLU A 190 6.73 -7.63 31.04
C GLU A 190 7.26 -6.46 31.88
N ALA A 191 6.70 -6.27 33.08
CA ALA A 191 7.32 -5.40 34.07
C ALA A 191 8.45 -6.19 34.71
N ASP A 192 9.69 -5.68 34.63
CA ASP A 192 10.80 -6.26 35.38
C ASP A 192 10.43 -6.23 36.87
N ARG A 193 10.15 -7.41 37.43
CA ARG A 193 9.95 -7.63 38.86
C ARG A 193 11.32 -7.56 39.53
N GLU A 194 11.92 -6.37 39.58
CA GLU A 194 13.11 -6.16 40.39
C GLU A 194 12.66 -5.72 41.80
N GLU A 195 13.25 -6.37 42.80
CA GLU A 195 13.03 -6.24 44.25
C GLU A 195 11.91 -7.07 44.91
N SER A 196 12.00 -8.41 44.81
CA SER A 196 11.95 -9.20 46.03
C SER A 196 13.35 -9.21 46.67
N VAL A 197 13.74 -8.10 47.29
CA VAL A 197 14.85 -8.09 48.24
C VAL A 197 14.41 -8.96 49.41
N ALA A 198 14.72 -10.25 49.30
CA ALA A 198 14.68 -11.16 50.41
C ALA A 198 15.51 -10.52 51.52
N SER A 199 14.83 -10.04 52.56
CA SER A 199 15.41 -9.64 53.83
C SER A 199 16.29 -10.79 54.33
N ALA A 200 17.57 -10.73 54.01
CA ALA A 200 18.58 -11.53 54.67
C ALA A 200 18.70 -10.98 56.09
N GLU A 201 17.88 -11.53 56.98
CA GLU A 201 17.98 -11.32 58.42
C GLU A 201 19.44 -11.51 58.87
N PRO A 202 20.01 -10.57 59.65
CA PRO A 202 21.36 -10.73 60.15
C PRO A 202 21.37 -11.83 61.22
N SER A 203 21.92 -13.00 60.85
CA SER A 203 22.22 -14.13 61.74
C SER A 203 23.18 -13.70 62.85
N ARG A 204 22.61 -13.14 63.93
CA ARG A 204 23.25 -13.03 65.23
C ARG A 204 23.16 -14.39 65.93
N ARG A 205 24.13 -15.29 65.71
CA ARG A 205 24.36 -16.41 66.65
C ARG A 205 25.83 -16.65 67.00
N ARG A 206 26.15 -16.06 68.16
CA ARG A 206 26.82 -16.66 69.32
C ARG A 206 28.27 -17.14 69.20
N ARG A 207 29.14 -16.32 69.82
CA ARG A 207 30.30 -16.70 70.63
C ARG A 207 30.01 -17.86 71.61
N GLY A 208 31.02 -18.73 71.75
CA GLY A 208 31.31 -19.61 72.90
C GLY A 208 32.16 -20.78 72.39
N ARG A 209 33.50 -20.81 72.45
CA ARG A 209 34.47 -20.72 73.57
C ARG A 209 34.22 -21.72 74.72
N ARG A 210 34.81 -22.91 74.61
CA ARG A 210 35.50 -23.74 75.64
C ARG A 210 35.76 -25.11 74.99
N GLY A 211 37.02 -25.53 74.79
CA GLY A 211 37.84 -26.26 75.78
C GLY A 211 37.39 -27.73 75.79
N GLY A 212 38.16 -28.75 75.42
CA GLY A 212 39.58 -29.00 75.67
C GLY A 212 39.66 -30.31 76.48
N GLY A 213 40.40 -31.31 75.98
CA GLY A 213 40.68 -32.59 76.64
C GLY A 213 39.53 -33.61 76.53
N GLY A 214 39.74 -34.90 76.26
CA GLY A 214 40.94 -35.71 76.33
C GLY A 214 40.59 -37.02 77.03
N ILE A 215 40.97 -38.13 76.37
CA ILE A 215 41.36 -39.45 76.90
C ILE A 215 40.28 -40.35 77.55
N GLU A 216 40.23 -41.59 77.02
CA GLU A 216 40.49 -42.86 77.75
C GLU A 216 39.38 -43.94 77.83
N ARG A 217 39.69 -45.06 77.11
CA ARG A 217 39.55 -46.50 77.45
C ARG A 217 38.19 -47.23 77.52
N LEU A 218 38.13 -48.26 76.66
CA LEU A 218 38.08 -49.71 76.99
C LEU A 218 37.17 -50.14 78.16
N ARG A 219 36.08 -50.84 77.84
CA ARG A 219 35.97 -52.31 77.91
C ARG A 219 34.74 -52.80 77.18
#